data_AF-A0A5B6YH51-F1
#
_entry.id   AF-A0A5B6YH51-F1
#
_cell.length_a   1.000
_cell.length_b   1.000
_cell.length_c   1.000
_cell.angle_alpha   90.00
_cell.angle_beta   90.00
_cell.angle_gamma   90.00
#
_symmetry.space_group_name_H-M   'P 1'
#
loop_
_entity.id
_entity.type
_entity.pdbx_description
1 polymer ?
#
loop_
_entity_poly.entity_id
_entity_poly.type
_entity_poly.pdbx_seq_one_letter_code
_entity_poly.pdbx_strand_id
1 'polypeptide(L)'
;MKDVASAIFNLCIIHENKARAVRDGAVRVLLKKIMNRVHVDELLAILAMLSSNQKAVEELGELGAVPGLLSIIRESSCARNKENCIAILHIICFSDRTKWKEMREEENTYGTISQLAQNGTSRAKRKASGILERLNRAVNLTHTA
;
A
#
# COMPACT_ATOMS: atom_id res chain seq x y z
N MET A 1 -7.69 20.84 -4.91
CA MET A 1 -7.17 19.63 -4.21
C MET A 1 -5.74 19.29 -4.56
N LYS A 2 -5.37 19.30 -5.86
CA LYS A 2 -3.99 19.05 -6.29
C LYS A 2 -2.96 19.94 -5.59
N ASP A 3 -3.19 21.25 -5.48
CA ASP A 3 -2.23 22.17 -4.85
C ASP A 3 -2.08 21.91 -3.34
N VAL A 4 -3.20 21.65 -2.66
CA VAL A 4 -3.20 21.29 -1.23
C VAL A 4 -2.44 19.98 -1.00
N ALA A 5 -2.69 18.96 -1.84
CA ALA A 5 -2.01 17.69 -1.74
C ALA A 5 -0.50 17.81 -2.00
N SER A 6 -0.11 18.60 -3.00
CA SER A 6 1.30 18.91 -3.29
C SER A 6 1.97 19.63 -2.12
N ALA A 7 1.30 20.60 -1.49
CA ALA A 7 1.82 21.30 -0.32
C ALA A 7 2.02 20.35 0.87
N ILE A 8 1.04 19.50 1.17
CA ILE A 8 1.14 18.47 2.22
C ILE A 8 2.29 17.50 1.93
N PHE A 9 2.38 17.05 0.68
CA PHE A 9 3.45 16.16 0.24
C PHE A 9 4.82 16.77 0.51
N ASN A 10 5.04 18.00 0.06
CA ASN A 10 6.31 18.71 0.21
C ASN A 10 6.68 18.94 1.69
N LEU A 11 5.71 19.30 2.53
CA LEU A 11 5.93 19.45 3.96
C LEU A 11 6.40 18.13 4.60
N CYS A 12 5.79 17.01 4.23
CA CYS A 12 6.06 15.70 4.82
C CYS A 12 7.23 14.94 4.19
N ILE A 13 7.95 15.54 3.23
CA ILE A 13 9.28 15.04 2.81
C ILE A 13 10.24 15.09 4.02
N ILE A 14 10.12 16.14 4.85
CA ILE A 14 10.89 16.30 6.09
C ILE A 14 10.43 15.24 7.12
N HIS A 15 11.37 14.49 7.68
CA HIS A 15 11.09 13.35 8.56
C HIS A 15 10.30 13.75 9.81
N GLU A 16 10.61 14.89 10.42
CA GLU A 16 9.94 15.42 11.60
C GLU A 16 8.49 15.80 11.31
N ASN A 17 8.24 16.43 10.15
CA ASN A 17 6.90 16.78 9.69
C ASN A 17 6.07 15.53 9.41
N LYS A 18 6.67 14.54 8.76
CA LYS A 18 6.04 13.23 8.53
C LYS A 18 5.63 12.58 9.84
N ALA A 19 6.55 12.51 10.81
CA ALA A 19 6.27 11.93 12.11
C ALA A 19 5.15 12.68 12.85
N ARG A 20 5.12 14.03 12.76
CA ARG A 20 4.01 14.84 13.27
C ARG A 20 2.70 14.50 12.58
N ALA A 21 2.64 14.53 11.24
CA ALA A 21 1.44 14.23 10.48
C ALA A 21 0.86 12.85 10.81
N VAL A 22 1.72 11.83 10.97
CA VAL A 22 1.30 10.49 11.40
C VAL A 22 0.75 10.52 12.83
N ARG A 23 1.43 11.16 13.79
CA ARG A 23 0.94 11.29 15.17
C ARG A 23 -0.40 12.01 15.26
N ASP A 24 -0.62 13.00 14.39
CA ASP A 24 -1.81 13.84 14.38
C ASP A 24 -2.97 13.19 13.58
N GLY A 25 -2.83 11.91 13.18
CA GLY A 25 -3.92 11.11 12.62
C GLY A 25 -4.13 11.25 11.11
N ALA A 26 -3.15 11.76 10.36
CA ALA A 26 -3.27 11.93 8.92
C ALA A 26 -3.54 10.59 8.19
N VAL A 27 -2.97 9.48 8.66
CA VAL A 27 -3.10 8.15 8.03
C VAL A 27 -4.57 7.73 7.96
N ARG A 28 -5.28 7.71 9.10
CA ARG A 28 -6.73 7.42 9.16
C ARG A 28 -7.55 8.31 8.24
N VAL A 29 -7.30 9.62 8.25
CA VAL A 29 -8.08 10.59 7.44
C VAL A 29 -7.87 10.34 5.94
N LEU A 30 -6.62 10.16 5.52
CA LEU A 30 -6.27 9.90 4.12
C LEU A 30 -6.85 8.56 3.66
N LEU A 31 -6.64 7.50 4.44
CA LEU A 31 -7.14 6.16 4.11
C LEU A 31 -8.66 6.20 3.96
N LYS A 32 -9.39 6.80 4.90
CA LYS A 32 -10.86 6.92 4.83
C LYS A 32 -11.32 7.62 3.55
N LYS A 33 -10.68 8.72 3.16
CA LYS A 33 -11.01 9.43 1.91
C LYS A 33 -10.73 8.58 0.67
N ILE A 34 -9.59 7.88 0.65
CA ILE A 34 -9.21 6.98 -0.46
C ILE A 34 -10.20 5.81 -0.57
N MET A 35 -10.62 5.22 0.55
CA MET A 35 -11.61 4.14 0.56
C MET A 35 -12.98 4.61 0.07
N ASN A 36 -13.34 5.86 0.37
CA ASN A 36 -14.54 6.51 -0.17
C ASN A 36 -14.37 7.00 -1.63
N ARG A 37 -13.27 6.67 -2.29
CA ARG A 37 -12.95 7.08 -3.67
C ARG A 37 -12.88 8.60 -3.89
N VAL A 38 -12.51 9.36 -2.85
CA VAL A 38 -12.39 10.82 -2.89
C VAL A 38 -10.94 11.25 -3.10
N HIS A 39 -10.65 11.92 -4.22
CA HIS A 39 -9.31 12.45 -4.58
C HIS A 39 -8.20 11.39 -4.48
N VAL A 40 -8.48 10.18 -4.98
CA VAL A 40 -7.59 9.01 -4.83
C VAL A 40 -6.19 9.32 -5.36
N ASP A 41 -6.09 9.84 -6.58
CA ASP A 41 -4.81 10.12 -7.25
C ASP A 41 -3.89 11.00 -6.41
N GLU A 42 -4.43 12.07 -5.84
CA GLU A 42 -3.68 13.02 -5.03
C GLU A 42 -3.31 12.46 -3.65
N LEU A 43 -4.26 11.80 -2.97
CA LEU A 43 -4.08 11.38 -1.58
C LEU A 43 -3.22 10.12 -1.45
N LEU A 44 -3.24 9.25 -2.46
CA LEU A 44 -2.50 7.99 -2.43
C LEU A 44 -0.97 8.20 -2.46
N ALA A 45 -0.50 9.26 -3.14
CA ALA A 45 0.91 9.64 -3.14
C ALA A 45 1.37 10.08 -1.74
N ILE A 46 0.54 10.84 -1.03
CA ILE A 46 0.81 11.26 0.35
C ILE A 46 0.84 10.04 1.27
N LEU A 47 -0.17 9.16 1.17
CA LEU A 47 -0.24 7.96 2.00
C LEU A 47 0.97 7.04 1.79
N ALA A 48 1.42 6.85 0.54
CA ALA A 48 2.62 6.07 0.22
C ALA A 48 3.92 6.69 0.76
N MET A 49 3.98 8.02 0.88
CA MET A 49 5.11 8.70 1.51
C MET A 49 5.05 8.58 3.04
N LEU A 50 3.88 8.69 3.65
CA LEU A 50 3.69 8.49 5.09
C LEU A 50 3.99 7.04 5.51
N SER A 51 3.68 6.04 4.67
CA SER A 51 3.95 4.62 4.97
C SER A 51 5.45 4.26 5.06
N SER A 52 6.36 5.22 4.86
CA SER A 52 7.77 5.06 5.23
C SER A 52 8.04 5.24 6.73
N ASN A 53 7.03 5.65 7.50
CA ASN A 53 7.04 5.70 8.96
C ASN A 53 6.41 4.43 9.53
N GLN A 54 7.10 3.75 10.45
CA GLN A 54 6.64 2.48 11.03
C GLN A 54 5.26 2.58 11.71
N LYS A 55 4.99 3.66 12.45
CA LYS A 55 3.68 3.88 13.08
C LYS A 55 2.55 3.99 12.05
N ALA A 56 2.83 4.57 10.88
CA ALA A 56 1.84 4.65 9.81
C ALA A 56 1.53 3.27 9.23
N VAL A 57 2.51 2.37 9.14
CA VAL A 57 2.33 1.00 8.64
C VAL A 57 1.49 0.17 9.61
N GLU A 58 1.76 0.28 10.91
CA GLU A 58 0.97 -0.34 11.98
C GLU A 58 -0.49 0.11 11.90
N GLU A 59 -0.72 1.43 11.85
CA GLU A 59 -2.06 1.99 11.75
C GLU A 59 -2.79 1.55 10.47
N LEU A 60 -2.08 1.45 9.33
CA LEU A 60 -2.66 0.91 8.08
C LEU A 60 -3.09 -0.55 8.21
N GLY A 61 -2.31 -1.37 8.93
CA GLY A 61 -2.64 -2.77 9.21
C GLY A 61 -3.88 -2.91 10.09
N GLU A 62 -3.97 -2.11 11.15
CA GLU A 62 -5.11 -2.06 12.08
C GLU A 62 -6.39 -1.55 11.41
N LEU A 63 -6.27 -0.57 10.51
CA LEU A 63 -7.40 0.00 9.77
C LEU A 63 -7.90 -0.88 8.61
N GLY A 64 -7.30 -2.05 8.39
CA GLY A 64 -7.71 -2.96 7.31
C GLY A 64 -7.47 -2.36 5.92
N ALA A 65 -6.34 -1.67 5.71
CA ALA A 65 -6.06 -1.00 4.43
C ALA A 65 -5.86 -1.99 3.26
N VAL A 66 -5.46 -3.23 3.53
CA VAL A 66 -5.01 -4.20 2.52
C VAL A 66 -6.06 -4.51 1.46
N PRO A 67 -7.30 -4.93 1.79
CA PRO A 67 -8.30 -5.27 0.77
C PRO A 67 -8.69 -4.05 -0.08
N GLY A 68 -8.77 -2.88 0.56
CA GLY A 68 -9.09 -1.63 -0.12
C GLY A 68 -8.03 -1.18 -1.12
N LEU A 69 -6.75 -1.29 -0.77
CA LEU A 69 -5.63 -0.98 -1.67
C LEU A 69 -5.56 -1.98 -2.85
N LEU A 70 -5.83 -3.26 -2.61
CA LEU A 70 -5.87 -4.29 -3.66
C LEU A 70 -7.03 -4.04 -4.64
N SER A 71 -8.20 -3.66 -4.13
CA SER A 71 -9.36 -3.23 -4.93
C SER A 71 -9.02 -2.04 -5.83
N ILE A 72 -8.29 -1.04 -5.32
CA ILE A 72 -7.82 0.10 -6.14
C ILE A 72 -6.87 -0.36 -7.24
N ILE A 73 -5.99 -1.34 -6.99
CA ILE A 73 -5.09 -1.88 -8.04
C ILE A 73 -5.89 -2.52 -9.17
N ARG A 74 -6.96 -3.26 -8.85
CA ARG A 74 -7.84 -3.88 -9.84
C ARG A 74 -8.58 -2.83 -10.67
N GLU A 75 -9.20 -1.86 -10.00
CA GLU A 75 -10.14 -0.91 -10.60
C GLU A 75 -9.46 0.24 -11.33
N SER A 76 -8.29 0.69 -10.86
CA SER A 76 -7.64 1.89 -11.40
C SER A 76 -7.08 1.63 -12.81
N SER A 77 -7.24 2.58 -13.73
CA SER A 77 -6.48 2.62 -14.99
C SER A 77 -5.15 3.39 -14.84
N CYS A 78 -5.00 4.19 -13.78
CA CYS A 78 -3.81 4.99 -13.51
C CYS A 78 -2.66 4.12 -12.99
N ALA A 79 -1.58 4.01 -13.76
CA ALA A 79 -0.39 3.24 -13.40
C ALA A 79 0.27 3.74 -12.11
N ARG A 80 0.27 5.06 -11.87
CA ARG A 80 0.83 5.67 -10.66
C ARG A 80 0.05 5.26 -9.40
N ASN A 81 -1.27 5.16 -9.51
CA ASN A 81 -2.09 4.70 -8.39
C ASN A 81 -1.77 3.23 -8.05
N LYS A 82 -1.65 2.37 -9.05
CA LYS A 82 -1.25 0.97 -8.82
C LYS A 82 0.12 0.87 -8.18
N GLU A 83 1.08 1.64 -8.67
CA GLU A 83 2.44 1.69 -8.11
C GLU A 83 2.46 2.15 -6.65
N ASN A 84 1.71 3.19 -6.30
CA ASN A 84 1.62 3.69 -4.93
C ASN A 84 0.91 2.67 -4.01
N CYS A 85 -0.18 2.04 -4.46
CA CYS A 85 -0.86 1.00 -3.69
C CYS A 85 0.07 -0.18 -3.40
N ILE A 86 0.75 -0.71 -4.42
CA ILE A 86 1.66 -1.85 -4.23
C ILE A 86 2.90 -1.45 -3.41
N ALA A 87 3.31 -0.18 -3.42
CA ALA A 87 4.36 0.32 -2.54
C ALA A 87 3.97 0.26 -1.07
N ILE A 88 2.74 0.64 -0.72
CA ILE A 88 2.21 0.54 0.63
C ILE A 88 2.07 -0.94 1.03
N LEU A 89 1.43 -1.75 0.18
CA LEU A 89 1.22 -3.18 0.43
C LEU A 89 2.53 -3.94 0.61
N HIS A 90 3.58 -3.58 -0.14
CA HIS A 90 4.90 -4.18 0.04
C HIS A 90 5.47 -3.90 1.43
N ILE A 91 5.30 -2.68 1.95
CA ILE A 91 5.81 -2.36 3.30
C ILE A 91 5.01 -3.15 4.35
N ILE A 92 3.68 -3.15 4.24
CA ILE A 92 2.80 -3.92 5.13
C ILE A 92 3.17 -5.41 5.10
N CYS A 93 3.33 -6.02 3.92
CA CYS A 93 3.69 -7.42 3.76
C CYS A 93 5.00 -7.80 4.49
N PHE A 94 5.99 -6.91 4.46
CA PHE A 94 7.28 -7.16 5.09
C PHE A 94 7.29 -6.86 6.59
N SER A 95 6.38 -6.01 7.07
CA SER A 95 6.26 -5.65 8.49
C SER A 95 5.28 -6.53 9.28
N ASP A 96 4.18 -6.99 8.68
CA ASP A 96 3.11 -7.70 9.38
C ASP A 96 2.65 -8.95 8.60
N ARG A 97 2.98 -10.13 9.15
CA ARG A 97 2.62 -11.42 8.56
C ARG A 97 1.14 -11.75 8.69
N THR A 98 0.43 -11.14 9.64
CA THR A 98 -1.02 -11.40 9.82
C THR A 98 -1.83 -10.97 8.60
N LYS A 99 -1.29 -10.03 7.80
CA LYS A 99 -1.90 -9.54 6.55
C LYS A 99 -1.68 -10.46 5.35
N TRP A 100 -0.83 -11.49 5.45
CA TRP A 100 -0.52 -12.36 4.32
C TRP A 100 -1.72 -13.16 3.83
N LYS A 101 -2.62 -13.56 4.75
CA LYS A 101 -3.84 -14.29 4.39
C LYS A 101 -4.67 -13.50 3.37
N GLU A 102 -4.94 -12.23 3.67
CA GLU A 102 -5.70 -11.32 2.80
C GLU A 102 -5.04 -11.16 1.42
N MET A 103 -3.71 -11.02 1.38
CA MET A 103 -2.97 -10.89 0.11
C MET A 103 -2.96 -12.19 -0.71
N ARG A 104 -2.94 -13.36 -0.06
CA ARG A 104 -3.05 -14.66 -0.75
C ARG A 104 -4.43 -14.88 -1.32
N GLU A 105 -5.47 -14.58 -0.55
CA GLU A 105 -6.86 -14.72 -1.00
C GLU A 105 -7.12 -13.86 -2.23
N GLU A 106 -6.63 -12.62 -2.22
CA GLU A 106 -6.65 -11.75 -3.39
C GLU A 106 -5.90 -12.36 -4.59
N GLU A 107 -4.67 -12.83 -4.37
CA GLU A 107 -3.85 -13.39 -5.44
C GLU A 107 -4.48 -14.65 -6.04
N ASN A 108 -5.00 -15.54 -5.20
CA ASN A 108 -5.67 -16.77 -5.65
C ASN A 108 -6.97 -16.49 -6.41
N THR A 109 -7.69 -15.44 -6.03
CA THR A 109 -9.00 -15.12 -6.62
C THR A 109 -8.87 -14.30 -7.91
N TYR A 110 -7.98 -13.32 -7.92
CA TYR A 110 -7.92 -12.31 -8.99
C TYR A 110 -6.58 -12.26 -9.72
N GLY A 111 -5.51 -12.87 -9.17
CA GLY A 111 -4.16 -12.76 -9.71
C GLY A 111 -3.62 -11.31 -9.71
N THR A 112 -4.17 -10.44 -8.87
CA THR A 112 -3.93 -8.99 -8.92
C THR A 112 -2.45 -8.64 -8.77
N ILE A 113 -1.73 -9.33 -7.87
CA ILE A 113 -0.34 -9.05 -7.60
C ILE A 113 0.53 -9.61 -8.73
N SER A 114 0.23 -10.83 -9.22
CA SER A 114 0.91 -11.41 -10.40
C SER A 114 0.75 -10.58 -11.66
N GLN A 115 -0.46 -10.10 -11.94
CA GLN A 115 -0.70 -9.23 -13.10
C GLN A 115 0.11 -7.93 -13.00
N LEU A 116 0.20 -7.34 -11.81
CA LEU A 116 1.00 -6.13 -11.60
C LEU A 116 2.51 -6.43 -11.68
N ALA A 117 2.96 -7.61 -11.24
CA ALA A 117 4.34 -8.08 -11.39
C ALA A 117 4.76 -8.21 -12.86
N GLN A 118 3.82 -8.57 -13.74
CA GLN A 118 4.06 -8.74 -15.17
C GLN A 118 3.94 -7.42 -15.95
N ASN A 119 2.91 -6.61 -15.64
CA ASN A 119 2.47 -5.51 -16.50
C ASN A 119 2.64 -4.12 -15.88
N GLY A 120 3.08 -4.03 -14.63
CA GLY A 120 3.26 -2.75 -13.93
C GLY A 120 4.46 -1.92 -14.43
N THR A 121 4.63 -0.74 -13.85
CA THR A 121 5.88 0.03 -13.99
C THR A 121 7.06 -0.75 -13.38
N SER A 122 8.30 -0.42 -13.72
CA SER A 122 9.48 -1.10 -13.18
C SER A 122 9.48 -1.18 -11.65
N ARG A 123 9.02 -0.12 -10.97
CA ARG A 123 8.91 -0.09 -9.51
C ARG A 123 7.76 -0.94 -8.99
N ALA A 124 6.60 -0.92 -9.66
CA ALA A 124 5.47 -1.77 -9.32
C ALA A 124 5.81 -3.26 -9.48
N LYS A 125 6.46 -3.63 -10.60
CA LYS A 125 6.89 -5.01 -10.86
C LYS A 125 7.79 -5.54 -9.76
N ARG A 126 8.88 -4.82 -9.45
CA ARG A 126 9.83 -5.19 -8.37
C ARG A 126 9.12 -5.47 -7.05
N LYS A 127 8.18 -4.60 -6.67
CA LYS A 127 7.48 -4.70 -5.38
C LYS A 127 6.43 -5.83 -5.39
N ALA A 128 5.67 -5.96 -6.46
CA ALA A 128 4.73 -7.05 -6.61
C ALA A 128 5.44 -8.41 -6.57
N SER A 129 6.56 -8.56 -7.29
CA SER A 129 7.40 -9.77 -7.24
C SER A 129 7.93 -10.06 -5.84
N GLY A 130 8.39 -9.04 -5.10
CA GLY A 130 8.85 -9.22 -3.73
C GLY A 130 7.75 -9.69 -2.77
N ILE A 131 6.51 -9.23 -2.96
CA ILE A 131 5.36 -9.74 -2.20
C ILE A 131 5.10 -11.21 -2.56
N LEU A 132 5.00 -11.55 -3.84
CA LEU A 132 4.73 -12.92 -4.29
C LEU A 132 5.78 -13.90 -3.78
N GLU A 133 7.07 -13.52 -3.84
CA GLU A 133 8.15 -14.33 -3.29
C GLU A 133 7.97 -14.58 -1.79
N ARG A 134 7.62 -13.53 -1.04
CA ARG A 134 7.41 -13.63 0.41
C ARG A 134 6.24 -14.55 0.75
N LEU A 135 5.14 -14.43 0.02
CA LEU A 135 3.97 -15.28 0.16
C LEU A 135 4.32 -16.74 -0.20
N ASN A 136 5.00 -17.00 -1.32
CA ASN A 136 5.30 -18.37 -1.75
C ASN A 136 6.29 -19.09 -0.82
N ARG A 137 7.34 -18.41 -0.33
CA ARG A 137 8.27 -19.00 0.64
C ARG A 137 7.57 -19.51 1.91
N ALA A 138 6.55 -18.80 2.36
CA ALA A 138 5.83 -19.16 3.57
C ALA A 138 4.89 -20.37 3.41
N VAL A 139 4.43 -20.67 2.19
CA VAL A 139 3.67 -21.91 1.91
C VAL A 139 4.58 -23.13 2.04
N ASN A 140 5.81 -23.01 1.52
CA ASN A 140 6.75 -24.12 1.51
C ASN A 140 7.16 -24.54 2.93
N LEU A 141 7.22 -23.59 3.88
CA LEU A 141 7.53 -23.87 5.29
C LEU A 141 6.38 -24.58 6.03
N THR A 142 5.13 -24.38 5.63
CA THR A 142 3.97 -25.05 6.27
C THR A 142 3.72 -26.47 5.76
N HIS A 143 4.31 -26.86 4.63
CA HIS A 143 4.20 -28.22 4.07
C HIS A 143 5.34 -29.17 4.48
N THR A 144 6.37 -28.67 5.17
CA THR A 144 7.53 -29.47 5.63
C THR A 144 7.49 -29.81 7.12
N ALA A 145 6.37 -29.55 7.81
CA ALA A 145 6.17 -29.84 9.23
C ALA A 145 5.15 -30.96 9.44
#